data_AF-A0A6M0CL99-F1
#
_entry.id   AF-A0A6M0CL99-F1
#
_cell.length_a   1.000
_cell.length_b   1.000
_cell.length_c   1.000
_cell.angle_alpha   90.00
_cell.angle_beta   90.00
_cell.angle_gamma   90.00
#
_symmetry.space_group_name_H-M   'P 1'
#
loop_
_entity.id
_entity.type
_entity.pdbx_description
1 polymer ?
#
loop_
_entity_poly.entity_id
_entity_poly.type
_entity_poly.pdbx_seq_one_letter_code
_entity_poly.pdbx_strand_id
1 'polypeptide(L)'
;MKTKHTQIKKSLIVVIGLLFMLPTAILNAQDCRVVEAIGNGTKELILRQLNDKTRGEVYKISRRKKLIINKVETIGFKGCRVTVVAHVTLKRKIRRDAKGRVTISGTVSEFNRNRICFNNTKVDKIRLSNTFRIGEGFYKWIANKVLPNNRCYSVR
;
A
#
# COMPACT_ATOMS: atom_id res chain seq x y z
N MET A 1 75.04 21.81 14.27
CA MET A 1 74.40 22.70 15.25
C MET A 1 72.98 22.99 14.78
N LYS A 2 71.99 23.04 15.70
CA LYS A 2 70.51 23.13 15.52
C LYS A 2 69.81 21.80 15.18
N THR A 3 69.39 21.00 16.18
CA THR A 3 68.18 21.05 17.05
C THR A 3 66.96 20.35 16.44
N LYS A 4 66.56 19.29 17.15
CA LYS A 4 65.30 18.53 17.11
C LYS A 4 64.07 19.43 17.27
N HIS A 5 62.90 18.89 16.89
CA HIS A 5 61.50 19.16 17.27
C HIS A 5 60.65 19.05 15.98
N THR A 6 59.48 18.39 15.87
CA THR A 6 58.41 18.22 16.86
C THR A 6 57.26 17.38 16.26
N GLN A 7 56.63 16.54 17.10
CA GLN A 7 55.21 16.08 17.13
C GLN A 7 54.68 15.21 15.96
N ILE A 8 54.39 13.92 16.13
CA ILE A 8 53.33 13.25 16.95
C ILE A 8 51.90 13.68 16.58
N LYS A 9 51.25 12.73 15.88
CA LYS A 9 49.83 12.32 15.91
C LYS A 9 48.75 13.39 15.80
N LYS A 10 47.87 13.21 14.82
CA LYS A 10 46.40 13.32 14.99
C LYS A 10 45.70 12.53 13.88
N SER A 11 45.19 11.36 14.25
CA SER A 11 44.18 10.63 13.49
C SER A 11 42.91 11.48 13.40
N LEU A 12 42.43 11.73 12.19
CA LEU A 12 41.14 12.37 11.94
C LEU A 12 40.28 11.37 11.16
N ILE A 13 39.45 10.61 11.88
CA ILE A 13 38.38 9.81 11.27
C ILE A 13 37.18 10.74 11.15
N VAL A 14 36.93 11.26 9.95
CA VAL A 14 35.71 11.98 9.61
C VAL A 14 34.70 10.94 9.11
N VAL A 15 33.77 10.54 9.97
CA VAL A 15 32.59 9.77 9.57
C VAL A 15 31.63 10.74 8.89
N ILE A 16 31.70 10.84 7.56
CA ILE A 16 30.70 11.55 6.76
C ILE A 16 29.44 10.66 6.73
N GLY A 17 28.48 10.99 7.58
CA GLY A 17 27.14 10.42 7.54
C GLY A 17 26.45 10.81 6.24
N LEU A 18 26.35 9.86 5.30
CA LEU A 18 25.54 9.99 4.10
C LEU A 18 24.06 9.99 4.52
N LEU A 19 23.47 11.18 4.66
CA LEU A 19 22.02 11.34 4.72
C LEU A 19 21.47 10.96 3.32
N PHE A 20 21.07 9.70 3.13
CA PHE A 20 20.24 9.30 2.01
C PHE A 20 18.85 9.92 2.19
N MET A 21 18.68 11.18 1.77
CA MET A 21 17.37 11.73 1.48
C MET A 21 16.84 11.03 0.22
N LEU A 22 16.09 9.95 0.42
CA LEU A 22 15.34 9.32 -0.66
C LEU A 22 14.34 10.35 -1.23
N PRO A 23 14.32 10.60 -2.54
CA PRO A 23 13.32 11.47 -3.14
C PRO A 23 11.95 10.80 -2.99
N THR A 24 11.09 11.39 -2.16
CA THR A 24 9.66 11.08 -2.22
C THR A 24 9.12 11.84 -3.43
N ALA A 25 8.74 11.11 -4.49
CA ALA A 25 8.08 11.73 -5.64
C ALA A 25 6.75 12.32 -5.17
N ILE A 26 6.71 13.65 -5.01
CA ILE A 26 5.48 14.40 -4.75
C ILE A 26 4.89 14.72 -6.12
N LEU A 27 3.80 14.05 -6.49
CA LEU A 27 3.05 14.38 -7.71
C LEU A 27 2.47 15.79 -7.60
N ASN A 28 2.59 16.57 -8.66
CA ASN A 28 2.02 17.93 -8.69
C ASN A 28 0.49 17.87 -8.86
N ALA A 29 -0.20 18.97 -8.53
CA ALA A 29 -1.65 19.05 -8.66
C ALA A 29 -2.16 18.77 -10.09
N GLN A 30 -1.37 19.16 -11.10
CA GLN A 30 -1.66 18.88 -12.50
C GLN A 30 -1.58 17.38 -12.82
N ASP A 31 -0.60 16.68 -12.27
CA ASP A 31 -0.47 15.23 -12.40
C ASP A 31 -1.64 14.50 -11.72
N CYS A 32 -2.14 15.03 -10.60
CA CYS A 32 -3.29 14.44 -9.92
C CYS A 32 -4.59 14.49 -10.74
N ARG A 33 -4.82 15.55 -11.53
CA ARG A 33 -5.98 15.59 -12.44
C ARG A 33 -5.86 14.56 -13.55
N VAL A 34 -4.65 14.38 -14.09
CA VAL A 34 -4.36 13.37 -15.11
C VAL A 34 -4.55 11.96 -14.55
N VAL A 35 -4.05 11.70 -13.34
CA VAL A 35 -4.25 10.43 -12.61
C VAL A 35 -5.73 10.15 -12.39
N GLU A 36 -6.51 11.16 -11.99
CA GLU A 36 -7.95 11.00 -11.82
C GLU A 36 -8.65 10.63 -13.12
N ALA A 37 -8.37 11.36 -14.21
CA ALA A 37 -8.98 11.12 -15.51
C ALA A 37 -8.60 9.74 -16.07
N ILE A 38 -7.30 9.42 -16.11
CA ILE A 38 -6.80 8.15 -16.67
C ILE A 38 -7.15 6.98 -15.76
N GLY A 39 -6.98 7.11 -14.45
CA GLY A 39 -7.31 6.08 -13.48
C GLY A 39 -8.79 5.71 -13.51
N ASN A 40 -9.68 6.70 -13.58
CA ASN A 40 -11.12 6.44 -13.72
C ASN A 40 -11.48 5.91 -15.12
N GLY A 41 -10.81 6.36 -16.18
CA GLY A 41 -10.99 5.84 -17.55
C GLY A 41 -10.53 4.39 -17.72
N THR A 42 -9.52 3.97 -16.96
CA THR A 42 -8.93 2.61 -17.02
C THR A 42 -9.34 1.73 -15.82
N LYS A 43 -10.30 2.18 -15.01
CA LYS A 43 -10.68 1.54 -13.75
C LYS A 43 -11.06 0.07 -13.90
N GLU A 44 -11.75 -0.29 -14.98
CA GLU A 44 -12.20 -1.68 -15.23
C GLU A 44 -11.01 -2.60 -15.50
N LEU A 45 -10.00 -2.12 -16.23
CA LEU A 45 -8.77 -2.85 -16.49
C LEU A 45 -7.99 -3.06 -15.18
N ILE A 46 -7.83 -2.01 -14.38
CA ILE A 46 -7.15 -2.09 -13.08
C ILE A 46 -7.92 -3.01 -12.13
N LEU A 47 -9.26 -2.93 -12.11
CA LEU A 47 -10.14 -3.77 -11.31
C LEU A 47 -10.02 -5.24 -11.70
N ARG A 48 -9.92 -5.55 -13.00
CA ARG A 48 -9.67 -6.91 -13.50
C ARG A 48 -8.31 -7.42 -13.01
N GLN A 49 -7.23 -6.67 -13.23
CA GLN A 49 -5.89 -7.05 -12.77
C GLN A 49 -5.81 -7.23 -11.24
N LEU A 50 -6.53 -6.41 -10.47
CA LEU A 50 -6.64 -6.56 -9.03
C LEU A 50 -7.37 -7.85 -8.65
N ASN A 51 -8.50 -8.13 -9.30
CA ASN A 51 -9.23 -9.36 -9.07
C ASN A 51 -8.40 -10.60 -9.46
N ASP A 52 -7.74 -10.59 -10.61
CA ASP A 52 -6.91 -11.72 -11.07
C ASP A 52 -5.79 -12.06 -10.06
N LYS A 53 -5.25 -11.04 -9.38
CA LYS A 53 -4.19 -11.20 -8.37
C LYS A 53 -4.67 -11.51 -6.96
N THR A 54 -5.93 -11.22 -6.61
CA THR A 54 -6.38 -11.26 -5.19
C THR A 54 -7.60 -12.11 -4.96
N ARG A 55 -8.40 -12.39 -5.98
CA ARG A 55 -9.66 -13.12 -5.87
C ARG A 55 -9.41 -14.58 -5.49
N GLY A 56 -10.13 -15.04 -4.47
CA GLY A 56 -10.05 -16.42 -3.99
C GLY A 56 -8.82 -16.71 -3.14
N GLU A 57 -7.87 -15.77 -3.03
CA GLU A 57 -6.70 -15.96 -2.19
C GLU A 57 -7.12 -16.11 -0.72
N VAL A 58 -6.62 -17.20 -0.12
CA VAL A 58 -6.87 -17.54 1.28
C VAL A 58 -5.63 -17.18 2.08
N TYR A 59 -5.77 -16.20 2.95
CA TYR A 59 -4.68 -15.76 3.79
C TYR A 59 -4.91 -16.14 5.24
N LYS A 60 -3.94 -16.83 5.83
CA LYS A 60 -3.97 -17.20 7.24
C LYS A 60 -3.63 -15.99 8.11
N ILE A 61 -4.58 -15.54 8.94
CA ILE A 61 -4.35 -14.47 9.93
C ILE A 61 -3.79 -15.08 11.21
N SER A 62 -4.36 -16.21 11.64
CA SER A 62 -3.90 -16.96 12.81
C SER A 62 -4.29 -18.43 12.65
N ARG A 63 -3.90 -19.28 13.61
CA ARG A 63 -4.30 -20.70 13.63
C ARG A 63 -5.83 -20.88 13.56
N ARG A 64 -6.62 -19.91 14.04
CA ARG A 64 -8.08 -20.01 14.15
C ARG A 64 -8.84 -19.11 13.15
N LYS A 65 -8.14 -18.31 12.34
CA LYS A 65 -8.74 -17.29 11.46
C LYS A 65 -8.08 -17.27 10.08
N LYS A 66 -8.91 -17.27 9.03
CA LYS A 66 -8.46 -17.09 7.63
C LYS A 66 -9.25 -15.95 6.99
N LEU A 67 -8.58 -15.08 6.26
CA LEU A 67 -9.21 -14.10 5.38
C LEU A 67 -9.30 -14.68 3.98
N ILE A 68 -10.40 -14.43 3.31
CA ILE A 68 -10.58 -14.72 1.90
C ILE A 68 -11.02 -13.42 1.25
N ILE A 69 -10.29 -12.98 0.23
CA ILE A 69 -10.73 -11.86 -0.62
C ILE A 69 -11.61 -12.47 -1.70
N ASN A 70 -12.92 -12.22 -1.65
CA ASN A 70 -13.86 -12.83 -2.61
C ASN A 70 -13.81 -12.11 -3.96
N LYS A 71 -13.73 -10.78 -3.92
CA LYS A 71 -13.57 -9.91 -5.09
C LYS A 71 -13.24 -8.49 -4.65
N VAL A 72 -12.58 -7.74 -5.52
CA VAL A 72 -12.57 -6.28 -5.50
C VAL A 72 -13.81 -5.81 -6.27
N GLU A 73 -14.66 -5.02 -5.62
CA GLU A 73 -15.95 -4.58 -6.15
C GLU A 73 -15.81 -3.29 -6.95
N THR A 74 -15.07 -2.31 -6.43
CA THR A 74 -14.84 -1.04 -7.11
C THR A 74 -13.45 -0.50 -6.82
N ILE A 75 -12.94 0.29 -7.77
CA ILE A 75 -11.80 1.17 -7.62
C ILE A 75 -12.19 2.54 -8.16
N GLY A 76 -11.79 3.60 -7.48
CA GLY A 76 -12.04 4.97 -7.88
C GLY A 76 -10.88 5.88 -7.54
N PHE A 77 -10.71 6.91 -8.35
CA PHE A 77 -9.64 7.90 -8.23
C PHE A 77 -10.23 9.28 -7.98
N LYS A 78 -9.62 10.04 -7.07
CA LYS A 78 -9.94 11.44 -6.79
C LYS A 78 -8.64 12.19 -6.55
N GLY A 79 -8.22 12.99 -7.51
CA GLY A 79 -6.85 13.46 -7.65
C GLY A 79 -5.87 12.28 -7.62
N CYS A 80 -4.81 12.42 -6.82
CA CYS A 80 -3.86 11.34 -6.58
C CYS A 80 -4.31 10.32 -5.51
N ARG A 81 -5.53 10.41 -4.97
CA ARG A 81 -6.05 9.42 -4.01
C ARG A 81 -6.80 8.32 -4.74
N VAL A 82 -6.51 7.09 -4.37
CA VAL A 82 -7.25 5.90 -4.82
C VAL A 82 -8.10 5.38 -3.67
N THR A 83 -9.31 4.94 -3.97
CA THR A 83 -10.21 4.24 -3.05
C THR A 83 -10.63 2.92 -3.66
N VAL A 84 -10.50 1.84 -2.91
CA VAL A 84 -10.85 0.49 -3.32
C VAL A 84 -11.84 -0.10 -2.33
N VAL A 85 -12.86 -0.79 -2.84
CA VAL A 85 -13.81 -1.55 -2.02
C VAL A 85 -13.66 -3.03 -2.35
N ALA A 86 -13.37 -3.85 -1.34
CA ALA A 86 -13.24 -5.29 -1.47
C ALA A 86 -14.28 -6.04 -0.64
N HIS A 87 -14.86 -7.08 -1.22
CA HIS A 87 -15.67 -8.06 -0.51
C HIS A 87 -14.77 -9.13 0.10
N VAL A 88 -14.88 -9.33 1.40
CA VAL A 88 -14.05 -10.29 2.12
C VAL A 88 -14.89 -11.23 2.98
N THR A 89 -14.36 -12.43 3.19
CA THR A 89 -14.87 -13.42 4.14
C THR A 89 -13.79 -13.70 5.18
N LEU A 90 -14.10 -13.48 6.45
CA LEU A 90 -13.28 -13.90 7.58
C LEU A 90 -13.81 -15.24 8.09
N LYS A 91 -13.13 -16.32 7.71
CA LYS A 91 -13.38 -17.66 8.23
C LYS A 91 -12.85 -17.81 9.66
N ARG A 92 -13.64 -18.39 10.55
CA ARG A 92 -13.30 -18.55 11.97
C ARG A 92 -13.59 -19.98 12.43
N LYS A 93 -12.69 -20.61 13.19
CA LYS A 93 -12.88 -21.99 13.65
C LYS A 93 -14.00 -22.14 14.70
N ILE A 94 -14.14 -21.16 15.60
CA ILE A 94 -15.00 -21.27 16.80
C ILE A 94 -16.31 -20.48 16.66
N ARG A 95 -16.30 -19.40 15.89
CA ARG A 95 -17.47 -18.53 15.70
C ARG A 95 -17.93 -18.64 14.25
N ARG A 96 -19.19 -18.29 13.98
CA ARG A 96 -19.72 -18.20 12.61
C ARG A 96 -18.79 -17.34 11.73
N ASP A 97 -18.72 -17.62 10.45
CA ASP A 97 -17.94 -16.79 9.54
C ASP A 97 -18.50 -15.35 9.49
N ALA A 98 -17.61 -14.40 9.20
CA ALA A 98 -17.96 -13.01 9.02
C ALA A 98 -17.78 -12.63 7.55
N LYS A 99 -18.74 -11.93 6.97
CA LYS A 99 -18.68 -11.47 5.59
C LYS A 99 -18.90 -9.98 5.55
N GLY A 100 -18.33 -9.31 4.56
CA GLY A 100 -18.63 -7.90 4.35
C GLY A 100 -17.64 -7.17 3.46
N ARG A 101 -17.58 -5.85 3.65
CA ARG A 101 -16.86 -4.92 2.77
C ARG A 101 -15.74 -4.23 3.53
N VAL A 102 -14.62 -4.05 2.84
CA VAL A 102 -13.46 -3.29 3.31
C VAL A 102 -13.19 -2.16 2.34
N THR A 103 -13.11 -0.94 2.84
CA THR A 103 -12.71 0.25 2.09
C THR A 103 -11.25 0.56 2.40
N ILE A 104 -10.46 0.69 1.36
CA ILE A 104 -9.02 0.90 1.41
C ILE A 104 -8.72 2.18 0.64
N SER A 105 -8.00 3.11 1.25
CA SER A 105 -7.43 4.25 0.54
C SER A 105 -5.94 4.05 0.32
N GLY A 106 -5.43 4.72 -0.70
CA GLY A 106 -4.01 4.88 -0.95
C GLY A 106 -3.75 6.16 -1.71
N THR A 107 -2.47 6.44 -1.93
CA THR A 107 -2.00 7.54 -2.76
C THR A 107 -1.26 6.96 -3.95
N VAL A 108 -1.52 7.50 -5.14
CA VAL A 108 -0.72 7.22 -6.32
C VAL A 108 0.63 7.90 -6.12
N SER A 109 1.72 7.14 -6.13
CA SER A 109 3.07 7.68 -5.91
C SER A 109 3.82 7.91 -7.21
N GLU A 110 3.53 7.09 -8.22
CA GLU A 110 4.13 7.20 -9.54
C GLU A 110 3.04 6.95 -10.58
N PHE A 111 3.03 7.79 -11.61
CA PHE A 111 2.18 7.64 -12.76
C PHE A 111 3.00 7.88 -14.02
N ASN A 112 2.98 6.93 -14.94
CA ASN A 112 3.56 7.09 -16.27
C ASN A 112 2.64 6.52 -17.33
N ARG A 113 3.06 6.59 -18.61
CA ARG A 113 2.22 6.19 -19.76
C ARG A 113 1.66 4.77 -19.68
N ASN A 114 2.32 3.86 -18.96
CA ASN A 114 1.98 2.43 -18.95
C ASN A 114 1.61 1.88 -17.58
N ARG A 115 1.95 2.56 -16.47
CA ARG A 115 1.70 2.04 -15.13
C ARG A 115 1.29 3.10 -14.13
N ILE A 116 0.52 2.66 -13.15
CA ILE A 116 0.15 3.43 -11.96
C ILE A 116 0.61 2.67 -10.72
N CYS A 117 1.35 3.34 -9.83
CA CYS A 117 1.90 2.75 -8.62
C CYS A 117 1.26 3.35 -7.37
N PHE A 118 0.97 2.51 -6.39
CA PHE A 118 0.30 2.89 -5.16
C PHE A 118 1.23 2.87 -3.95
N ASN A 119 1.03 3.82 -3.04
CA ASN A 119 1.72 3.91 -1.76
C ASN A 119 0.76 4.41 -0.66
N ASN A 120 1.22 4.45 0.59
CA ASN A 120 0.48 4.94 1.76
C ASN A 120 -0.92 4.31 1.90
N THR A 121 -1.01 3.03 1.56
CA THR A 121 -2.27 2.28 1.58
C THR A 121 -2.69 1.98 3.01
N LYS A 122 -3.98 2.16 3.29
CA LYS A 122 -4.57 1.93 4.61
C LYS A 122 -6.02 1.53 4.48
N VAL A 123 -6.51 0.78 5.46
CA VAL A 123 -7.94 0.51 5.58
C VAL A 123 -8.60 1.69 6.27
N ASP A 124 -9.60 2.30 5.63
CA ASP A 124 -10.40 3.37 6.24
C ASP A 124 -11.62 2.82 6.97
N LYS A 125 -12.24 1.78 6.41
CA LYS A 125 -13.53 1.29 6.91
C LYS A 125 -13.68 -0.18 6.69
N ILE A 126 -14.16 -0.87 7.72
CA ILE A 126 -14.54 -2.28 7.64
C ILE A 126 -15.97 -2.43 8.15
N ARG A 127 -16.79 -3.08 7.33
CA ARG A 127 -18.14 -3.48 7.68
C ARG A 127 -18.22 -4.99 7.52
N LEU A 128 -18.04 -5.70 8.63
CA LEU A 128 -18.15 -7.15 8.70
C LEU A 128 -19.34 -7.52 9.57
N SER A 129 -20.14 -8.47 9.11
CA SER A 129 -21.17 -9.08 9.93
C SER A 129 -20.54 -9.87 11.08
N ASN A 130 -21.21 -9.94 12.23
CA ASN A 130 -20.82 -10.82 13.34
C ASN A 130 -19.38 -10.59 13.86
N THR A 131 -18.85 -9.37 13.72
CA THR A 131 -17.56 -8.96 14.28
C THR A 131 -17.78 -7.75 15.16
N PHE A 132 -17.71 -7.94 16.48
CA PHE A 132 -17.71 -6.87 17.48
C PHE A 132 -16.45 -6.00 17.36
N ARG A 133 -16.26 -5.29 16.24
CA ARG A 133 -15.17 -4.32 15.97
C ARG A 133 -13.74 -4.89 16.18
N ILE A 134 -13.32 -5.85 15.35
CA ILE A 134 -12.06 -6.58 15.54
C ILE A 134 -10.83 -5.79 15.07
N GLY A 135 -10.00 -5.32 16.01
CA GLY A 135 -8.53 -5.24 15.98
C GLY A 135 -7.82 -4.49 14.84
N GLU A 136 -7.18 -3.36 15.18
CA GLU A 136 -6.44 -2.49 14.23
C GLU A 136 -5.33 -3.19 13.42
N GLY A 137 -4.61 -4.15 14.02
CA GLY A 137 -3.55 -4.89 13.32
C GLY A 137 -4.06 -5.75 12.16
N PHE A 138 -5.31 -6.24 12.24
CA PHE A 138 -5.95 -6.96 11.14
C PHE A 138 -6.25 -6.00 9.97
N TYR A 139 -6.59 -4.75 10.27
CA TYR A 139 -6.95 -3.75 9.26
C TYR A 139 -5.75 -3.41 8.37
N LYS A 140 -4.59 -3.11 8.97
CA LYS A 140 -3.36 -2.82 8.22
C LYS A 140 -2.97 -3.97 7.27
N TRP A 141 -3.19 -5.21 7.70
CA TRP A 141 -2.86 -6.38 6.90
C TRP A 141 -3.75 -6.55 5.67
N ILE A 142 -5.05 -6.22 5.75
CA ILE A 142 -5.94 -6.26 4.57
C ILE A 142 -5.51 -5.25 3.51
N ALA A 143 -5.19 -4.01 3.91
CA ALA A 143 -4.70 -2.98 2.98
C ALA A 143 -3.49 -3.48 2.19
N ASN A 144 -2.49 -4.02 2.89
CA ASN A 144 -1.27 -4.56 2.29
C ASN A 144 -1.48 -5.76 1.34
N LYS A 145 -2.65 -6.41 1.36
CA LYS A 145 -2.94 -7.54 0.48
C LYS A 145 -3.77 -7.15 -0.74
N VAL A 146 -4.81 -6.34 -0.55
CA VAL A 146 -5.67 -5.90 -1.66
C VAL A 146 -4.96 -4.83 -2.49
N LEU A 147 -4.32 -3.86 -1.83
CA LEU A 147 -3.62 -2.75 -2.45
C LEU A 147 -2.23 -2.63 -1.81
N PRO A 148 -1.29 -3.53 -2.13
CA PRO A 148 0.04 -3.50 -1.53
C PRO A 148 0.77 -2.20 -1.85
N ASN A 149 1.40 -1.59 -0.83
CA ASN A 149 2.34 -0.49 -1.01
C ASN A 149 3.44 -0.90 -2.02
N ASN A 150 3.84 0.06 -2.86
CA ASN A 150 4.89 -0.09 -3.87
C ASN A 150 4.56 -1.11 -4.98
N ARG A 151 3.27 -1.36 -5.25
CA ARG A 151 2.87 -2.12 -6.43
C ARG A 151 2.28 -1.25 -7.51
N CYS A 152 2.60 -1.64 -8.74
CA CYS A 152 2.17 -0.99 -9.96
C CYS A 152 1.24 -1.89 -10.77
N TYR A 153 0.31 -1.25 -11.47
CA TYR A 153 -0.69 -1.89 -12.32
C TYR A 153 -0.67 -1.25 -13.70
N SER A 154 -0.95 -2.04 -14.75
CA SER A 154 -0.96 -1.52 -16.12
C SER A 154 -2.20 -0.67 -16.34
N VAL A 155 -2.02 0.49 -16.99
CA VAL A 155 -3.11 1.38 -17.43
C VAL A 155 -3.40 1.25 -18.93
N ARG A 156 -2.75 0.31 -19.61
CA ARG A 156 -2.92 0.00 -21.03
C ARG A 156 -3.03 -1.51 -21.25
#